data_AF-A0A923Y6Q8-F1
#
_entry.id   AF-A0A923Y6Q8-F1
#
_cell.length_a   1.000
_cell.length_b   1.000
_cell.length_c   1.000
_cell.angle_alpha   90.00
_cell.angle_beta   90.00
_cell.angle_gamma   90.00
#
_symmetry.space_group_name_H-M   'P 1'
#
loop_
_entity.id
_entity.type
_entity.pdbx_description
1 polymer ?
#
loop_
_entity_poly.entity_id
_entity_poly.type
_entity_poly.pdbx_seq_one_letter_code
_entity_poly.pdbx_strand_id
1 'polypeptide(L)' 'MIDRNHALPITRQAELVGISRGNVYYLARATSEADRRLMKRVDALNLAHPCRNSQQY' A
#
# COMPACT_ATOMS: atom_id res chain seq x y z
N MET A 1 8.46 7.03 -8.26
CA MET A 1 9.31 7.18 -7.06
C MET A 1 9.12 8.60 -6.54
N ILE A 2 8.93 8.79 -5.23
CA ILE A 2 8.75 10.12 -4.61
C ILE A 2 10.11 10.62 -4.13
N ASP A 3 10.46 11.87 -4.41
CA ASP A 3 11.73 12.50 -4.04
C ASP A 3 11.50 13.85 -3.34
N ARG A 4 12.09 14.02 -2.15
CA ARG A 4 11.97 15.24 -1.34
C ARG A 4 12.77 16.42 -1.88
N ASN A 5 13.76 16.17 -2.73
CA ASN A 5 14.60 17.20 -3.34
C ASN A 5 14.13 17.61 -4.74
N HIS A 6 13.05 17.00 -5.23
CA HIS A 6 12.50 17.30 -6.54
C HIS A 6 11.80 18.67 -6.55
N ALA A 7 11.82 19.35 -7.71
CA ALA A 7 11.24 20.68 -7.88
C ALA A 7 9.71 20.74 -7.63
N LEU A 8 9.02 19.61 -7.83
CA LEU A 8 7.58 19.48 -7.53
C LEU A 8 7.35 19.23 -6.03
N PRO A 9 6.33 19.88 -5.41
CA PRO A 9 5.93 19.56 -4.05
C PRO A 9 5.55 18.09 -3.88
N ILE A 10 5.81 17.52 -2.69
CA ILE A 10 5.46 16.14 -2.33
C ILE A 10 3.99 15.80 -2.62
N THR A 11 3.07 16.74 -2.39
CA THR A 11 1.65 16.54 -2.69
C THR A 11 1.42 16.25 -4.18
N ARG A 12 2.07 16.99 -5.09
CA ARG A 12 1.93 16.79 -6.54
C ARG A 12 2.58 15.49 -6.99
N GLN A 13 3.71 15.12 -6.39
CA GLN A 13 4.33 13.83 -6.67
C GLN A 13 3.44 12.65 -6.23
N ALA A 14 2.77 12.77 -5.08
CA ALA A 14 1.84 11.75 -4.57
C ALA A 14 0.61 11.59 -5.48
N GLU A 15 0.02 12.71 -5.92
CA GLU A 15 -1.08 12.74 -6.90
C GLU A 15 -0.69 12.03 -8.20
N LEU A 16 0.49 12.33 -8.75
CA LEU A 16 0.96 11.76 -10.02
C LEU A 16 1.13 10.23 -9.98
N VAL A 17 1.40 9.66 -8.80
CA VAL A 17 1.53 8.20 -8.63
C VAL A 17 0.28 7.56 -8.00
N GLY A 18 -0.79 8.33 -7.83
CA GLY A 18 -2.08 7.82 -7.34
C GLY A 18 -2.08 7.38 -5.87
N ILE A 19 -1.18 7.94 -5.03
CA ILE A 19 -1.14 7.63 -3.59
C ILE A 19 -1.49 8.86 -2.76
N SER A 20 -2.02 8.62 -1.56
CA SER A 20 -2.23 9.72 -0.62
C SER A 20 -0.91 10.27 -0.11
N ARG A 21 -0.88 11.57 0.22
CA ARG A 21 0.28 12.20 0.87
C ARG A 21 0.70 11.49 2.16
N GLY A 22 -0.25 10.88 2.90
CA GLY A 22 0.06 10.11 4.10
C GLY A 22 0.90 8.87 3.81
N ASN A 23 0.68 8.23 2.66
CA ASN A 23 1.45 7.07 2.22
C ASN A 23 2.93 7.42 1.98
N VAL A 24 3.23 8.65 1.54
CA VAL A 24 4.61 9.15 1.35
C VAL A 24 5.41 9.16 2.65
N TYR A 25 4.76 9.42 3.78
CA TYR A 25 5.42 9.44 5.09
C TYR A 25 5.44 8.08 5.77
N TYR A 26 4.70 7.11 5.25
CA TYR A 26 4.72 5.76 5.75
C TYR A 26 5.97 5.04 5.25
N LEU A 27 6.95 4.86 6.14
CA LEU A 27 8.10 4.02 5.84
C LEU A 27 7.67 2.56 5.87
N ALA A 28 7.91 1.84 4.77
CA ALA A 28 7.71 0.39 4.73
C ALA A 28 8.50 -0.25 5.87
N ARG A 29 7.78 -0.79 6.85
CA ARG A 29 8.37 -1.55 7.95
C ARG A 29 8.62 -2.97 7.47
N ALA A 30 9.83 -3.48 7.71
CA ALA A 30 10.12 -4.89 7.52
C ALA A 30 9.14 -5.70 8.38
N THR A 31 8.35 -6.55 7.72
CA THR A 31 7.36 -7.40 8.39
C THR A 31 8.06 -8.63 8.95
N SER A 32 7.68 -9.06 10.17
CA SER A 32 8.27 -10.27 10.76
C SER A 32 7.92 -11.50 9.90
N GLU A 33 8.69 -12.58 10.04
CA GLU A 33 8.39 -13.82 9.33
C GLU A 33 7.01 -14.38 9.74
N ALA A 34 6.65 -14.23 11.01
CA ALA A 34 5.34 -14.64 11.53
C ALA A 34 4.19 -13.88 10.84
N ASP A 35 4.30 -12.56 10.73
CA ASP A 35 3.32 -11.72 10.04
C ASP A 35 3.25 -12.05 8.54
N ARG A 36 4.40 -12.34 7.91
CA ARG A 36 4.43 -12.77 6.50
C ARG A 36 3.75 -14.11 6.29
N ARG A 37 3.91 -15.06 7.23
CA ARG A 37 3.20 -16.35 7.20
C ARG A 37 1.70 -16.15 7.38
N LEU A 38 1.29 -15.22 8.25
CA LEU A 38 -0.11 -14.86 8.42
C LEU A 38 -0.71 -14.26 7.14
N MET A 39 -0.06 -13.26 6.54
CA MET A 39 -0.52 -12.65 5.28
C MET A 39 -0.70 -13.69 4.16
N LYS A 40 0.26 -14.61 3.99
CA LYS A 40 0.14 -15.69 3.01
C LYS A 40 -1.10 -16.58 3.22
N ARG A 41 -1.48 -16.83 4.49
CA ARG A 41 -2.68 -17.60 4.81
C ARG A 41 -3.95 -16.82 4.51
N VAL A 42 -3.95 -15.52 4.78
CA VAL A 42 -5.07 -14.63 4.44
C VAL A 42 -5.25 -14.55 2.93
N ASP A 43 -4.16 -14.41 2.16
CA ASP A 43 -4.20 -14.38 0.70
C ASP A 43 -4.74 -15.70 0.13
N ALA A 44 -4.27 -16.84 0.64
CA ALA A 44 -4.77 -18.15 0.23
C ALA A 44 -6.27 -18.32 0.50
N LEU A 45 -6.73 -17.84 1.65
CA LEU A 45 -8.15 -17.87 2.01
C LEU A 45 -8.98 -16.94 1.12
N ASN A 46 -8.49 -15.73 0.83
CA ASN A 46 -9.16 -14.81 -0.08
C ASN A 46 -9.21 -15.34 -1.53
N LEU A 47 -8.19 -16.07 -1.97
CA LEU A 47 -8.20 -16.73 -3.29
C LEU A 47 -9.20 -17.89 -3.34
N ALA A 48 -9.28 -18.69 -2.28
CA ALA A 48 -10.24 -19.80 -2.18
C ALA A 48 -11.69 -19.31 -2.03
N HIS A 49 -11.88 -18.20 -1.30
CA HIS A 49 -13.15 -17.58 -1.02
C HIS A 49 -13.02 -16.06 -1.18
N PRO A 50 -13.21 -15.54 -2.42
CA PRO A 50 -13.11 -14.12 -2.69
C PRO A 50 -13.96 -13.32 -1.71
N CYS A 51 -13.30 -12.52 -0.87
CA CYS A 51 -14.03 -11.58 -0.04
C CYS A 51 -14.72 -10.57 -0.96
N ARG A 52 -16.03 -10.39 -0.77
CA ARG A 52 -16.80 -9.41 -1.51
C ARG A 52 -16.50 -8.02 -0.97
N ASN A 53 -15.52 -7.35 -1.54
CA ASN A 53 -15.31 -5.92 -1.36
C ASN A 53 -14.88 -5.27 -2.67
N SER A 54 -15.86 -5.01 -3.54
CA SER A 54 -15.74 -4.07 -4.66
C SER A 54 -17.09 -3.77 -5.35
N GLN A 55 -18.03 -3.17 -4.62
CA GLN A 55 -18.92 -2.14 -5.19
C GLN A 55 -19.23 -1.12 -4.09
N GLN A 56 -18.38 -0.10 -4.00
CA GLN A 56 -18.81 1.27 -3.75
C GLN A 56 -17.63 2.15 -4.22
N TYR A 57 -17.78 2.61 -5.46
CA TYR A 57 -17.11 3.79 -5.99
C TYR A 57 -17.61 5.03 -5.25
#